data_AF-A0AA96CZX6-F1
#
_entry.id   AF-A0AA96CZX6-F1
#
_cell.length_a   1.000
_cell.length_b   1.000
_cell.length_c   1.000
_cell.angle_alpha   90.00
_cell.angle_beta   90.00
_cell.angle_gamma   90.00
#
_symmetry.space_group_name_H-M   'P 1'
#
loop_
_entity.id
_entity.type
_entity.pdbx_description
1 polymer ?
#
loop_
_entity_poly.entity_id
_entity_poly.type
_entity_poly.pdbx_seq_one_letter_code
_entity_poly.pdbx_strand_id
1 'polypeptide(L)'
;MQRYNSKNKRIVSKTNLNRKFLAFCNWSFAKEKHLKEQEALVLFDSFNIEKSPFYVRVFNEMPRIVLEDFISRNNIDKNKVLNIYNNLILHTSYRVNDYE
;
A
#
# COMPACT_ATOMS: atom_id res chain seq x y z
N MET A 1 2.10 -53.49 0.62
CA MET A 1 2.63 -52.12 0.89
C MET A 1 2.22 -51.20 -0.25
N GLN A 2 1.19 -50.37 -0.05
CA GLN A 2 0.78 -49.36 -1.05
C GLN A 2 1.63 -48.09 -0.87
N ARG A 3 2.36 -47.70 -1.93
CA ARG A 3 3.09 -46.42 -1.97
C ARG A 3 2.13 -45.31 -2.40
N TYR A 4 1.76 -44.43 -1.47
CA TYR A 4 1.03 -43.21 -1.79
C TYR A 4 1.96 -42.22 -2.51
N ASN A 5 1.78 -42.05 -3.82
CA ASN A 5 2.36 -40.95 -4.58
C ASN A 5 1.59 -39.66 -4.25
N SER A 6 2.02 -38.92 -3.23
CA SER A 6 1.53 -37.54 -3.03
C SER A 6 2.17 -36.64 -4.08
N LYS A 7 1.47 -36.44 -5.20
CA LYS A 7 1.77 -35.30 -6.09
C LYS A 7 1.43 -34.03 -5.32
N ASN A 8 2.42 -33.46 -4.62
CA ASN A 8 2.37 -32.12 -4.09
C ASN A 8 2.14 -31.15 -5.26
N LYS A 9 0.86 -30.91 -5.59
CA LYS A 9 0.46 -29.77 -6.41
C LYS A 9 0.96 -28.55 -5.65
N ARG A 10 2.08 -27.97 -6.09
CA ARG A 10 2.47 -26.62 -5.70
C ARG A 10 1.29 -25.73 -6.07
N ILE A 11 0.46 -25.40 -5.08
CA ILE A 11 -0.50 -24.33 -5.20
C ILE A 11 0.38 -23.10 -5.37
N VAL A 12 0.53 -22.65 -6.61
CA VAL A 12 1.08 -21.32 -6.90
C VAL A 12 0.03 -20.38 -6.32
N SER A 13 0.17 -20.01 -5.04
CA SER A 13 -0.64 -18.97 -4.46
C SER A 13 -0.47 -17.77 -5.38
N LYS A 14 -1.55 -17.26 -5.97
CA LYS A 14 -1.51 -16.00 -6.73
C LYS A 14 -0.82 -14.99 -5.83
N THR A 15 0.43 -14.66 -6.15
CA THR A 15 1.21 -13.73 -5.34
C THR A 15 0.52 -12.40 -5.46
N ASN A 16 -0.07 -11.92 -4.37
CA ASN A 16 -0.68 -10.59 -4.35
C ASN A 16 0.42 -9.59 -4.73
N LEU A 17 0.26 -8.96 -5.89
CA LEU A 17 1.25 -8.05 -6.46
C LEU A 17 1.42 -6.79 -5.59
N ASN A 18 0.39 -6.44 -4.83
CA ASN A 18 0.35 -5.29 -3.93
C ASN A 18 0.85 -5.63 -2.52
N ARG A 19 1.29 -6.87 -2.25
CA ARG A 19 1.69 -7.32 -0.91
C ARG A 19 2.78 -6.46 -0.28
N LYS A 20 3.74 -5.98 -1.07
CA LYS A 20 4.82 -5.11 -0.56
C LYS A 20 4.26 -3.79 -0.05
N PHE A 21 3.45 -3.11 -0.88
CA PHE A 21 2.79 -1.86 -0.51
C PHE A 21 1.96 -2.02 0.77
N LEU A 22 1.10 -3.05 0.81
CA LEU A 22 0.26 -3.35 1.97
C LEU A 22 1.08 -3.67 3.23
N ALA A 23 2.20 -4.38 3.09
CA ALA A 23 3.07 -4.69 4.22
C ALA A 23 3.67 -3.42 4.84
N PHE A 24 4.12 -2.46 4.03
CA PHE A 24 4.60 -1.17 4.52
C PHE A 24 3.49 -0.34 5.16
N CYS A 25 2.32 -0.24 4.51
CA CYS A 25 1.18 0.51 5.05
C CYS A 25 0.68 -0.05 6.38
N ASN A 26 0.69 -1.38 6.54
CA ASN A 26 0.14 -2.07 7.71
C ASN A 26 1.17 -2.35 8.80
N TRP A 27 2.45 -2.00 8.55
CA TRP A 27 3.49 -2.21 9.54
C TRP A 27 3.13 -1.49 10.84
N SER A 28 3.30 -2.17 11.98
CA SER A 28 2.94 -1.69 13.33
C SER A 28 1.46 -1.42 13.61
N PHE A 29 0.54 -1.72 12.69
CA PHE A 29 -0.89 -1.64 12.99
C PHE A 29 -1.44 -2.98 13.48
N ALA A 30 -2.41 -2.92 14.41
CA ALA A 30 -3.22 -4.06 14.78
C ALA A 30 -4.04 -4.56 13.58
N LYS A 31 -4.31 -5.86 13.51
CA LYS A 31 -4.86 -6.53 12.31
C LYS A 31 -6.21 -5.96 11.87
N GLU A 32 -7.03 -5.55 12.81
CA GLU A 32 -8.33 -4.91 12.60
C GLU A 32 -8.23 -3.51 11.97
N LYS A 33 -7.06 -2.88 12.03
CA LYS A 33 -6.76 -1.59 11.41
C LYS A 33 -5.99 -1.72 10.10
N HIS A 34 -5.69 -2.94 9.65
CA HIS A 34 -4.97 -3.14 8.40
C HIS A 34 -5.77 -2.61 7.22
N LEU A 35 -5.10 -1.77 6.42
CA LEU A 35 -5.55 -1.38 5.11
C LEU A 35 -5.68 -2.63 4.23
N LYS A 36 -6.88 -2.88 3.72
CA LYS A 36 -7.14 -3.97 2.78
C LYS A 36 -6.71 -3.59 1.38
N GLU A 37 -6.56 -4.58 0.50
CA GLU A 37 -6.17 -4.34 -0.88
C GLU A 37 -7.12 -3.38 -1.61
N GLN A 38 -8.43 -3.57 -1.48
CA GLN A 38 -9.40 -2.68 -2.12
C GLN A 38 -9.30 -1.25 -1.60
N GLU A 39 -9.04 -1.06 -0.31
CA GLU A 39 -8.85 0.26 0.28
C GLU A 39 -7.55 0.90 -0.20
N ALA A 40 -6.48 0.13 -0.39
CA ALA A 40 -5.22 0.61 -0.94
C ALA A 40 -5.36 1.09 -2.39
N LEU A 41 -6.16 0.40 -3.21
CA LEU A 41 -6.38 0.76 -4.61
C LEU A 41 -7.07 2.12 -4.78
N VAL A 42 -7.93 2.49 -3.82
CA VAL A 42 -8.66 3.78 -3.83
C VAL A 42 -8.07 4.80 -2.85
N LEU A 43 -6.95 4.47 -2.19
CA LEU A 43 -6.35 5.28 -1.13
C LEU A 43 -6.01 6.71 -1.61
N PHE A 44 -5.70 6.85 -2.89
CA PHE A 44 -5.32 8.12 -3.51
C PHE A 44 -6.46 8.83 -4.26
N ASP A 45 -7.67 8.26 -4.31
CA ASP A 45 -8.76 8.87 -5.06
C ASP A 45 -9.29 10.17 -4.43
N SER A 46 -9.25 10.26 -3.11
CA SER A 46 -9.63 11.45 -2.35
C SER A 46 -8.92 11.49 -1.01
N PHE A 47 -8.60 12.70 -0.55
CA PHE A 47 -7.97 12.89 0.75
C PHE A 47 -8.96 12.58 1.87
N ASN A 48 -8.57 11.67 2.77
CA ASN A 48 -9.31 11.38 3.99
C ASN A 48 -8.39 11.53 5.21
N ILE A 49 -8.74 12.47 6.10
CA ILE A 49 -7.99 12.76 7.32
C ILE A 49 -7.82 11.54 8.24
N GLU A 50 -8.79 10.62 8.26
CA GLU A 50 -8.69 9.39 9.06
C GLU A 50 -7.63 8.42 8.52
N LYS A 51 -7.27 8.56 7.24
CA LYS A 51 -6.23 7.78 6.56
C LYS A 51 -4.87 8.47 6.60
N SER A 52 -4.74 9.65 7.20
CA SER A 52 -3.45 10.36 7.34
C SER A 52 -2.30 9.50 7.88
N PRO A 53 -2.50 8.58 8.86
CA PRO A 53 -1.41 7.70 9.29
C PRO A 53 -0.83 6.83 8.16
N PHE A 54 -1.64 6.41 7.19
CA PHE A 54 -1.15 5.66 6.02
C PHE A 54 -0.44 6.57 5.03
N TYR A 55 -0.94 7.78 4.79
CA TYR A 55 -0.26 8.73 3.90
C TYR A 55 1.14 9.10 4.43
N VAL A 56 1.28 9.35 5.73
CA VAL A 56 2.58 9.60 6.37
C VAL A 56 3.54 8.43 6.14
N ARG A 57 3.08 7.18 6.33
CA ARG A 57 3.91 6.00 6.03
C ARG A 57 4.33 5.94 4.57
N VAL A 58 3.39 6.16 3.66
CA VAL A 58 3.64 6.12 2.21
C VAL A 58 4.72 7.12 1.81
N PHE A 59 4.71 8.33 2.36
CA PHE A 59 5.67 9.36 1.96
C PHE A 59 6.99 9.34 2.75
N ASN A 60 6.97 8.90 4.02
CA ASN A 60 8.15 8.98 4.89
C ASN A 60 8.92 7.66 5.02
N GLU A 61 8.20 6.53 5.07
CA GLU A 61 8.77 5.24 5.47
C GLU A 61 8.86 4.25 4.31
N MET A 62 7.97 4.38 3.32
CA MET A 62 7.94 3.47 2.18
C MET A 62 9.05 3.79 1.18
N PRO A 63 9.85 2.79 0.76
CA PRO A 63 10.81 2.98 -0.32
C PRO A 63 10.10 3.44 -1.60
N ARG A 64 10.62 4.48 -2.27
CA ARG A 64 9.99 5.06 -3.46
C ARG A 64 9.72 4.03 -4.55
N ILE A 65 10.62 3.08 -4.74
CA ILE A 65 10.45 1.98 -5.71
C ILE A 65 9.19 1.14 -5.44
N VAL A 66 8.80 0.95 -4.17
CA VAL A 66 7.59 0.19 -3.81
C VAL A 66 6.33 0.99 -4.12
N LEU A 67 6.34 2.29 -3.83
CA LEU A 67 5.25 3.19 -4.15
C LEU A 67 5.04 3.30 -5.67
N GLU A 68 6.10 3.57 -6.43
CA GLU A 68 6.03 3.71 -7.89
C GLU A 68 5.60 2.40 -8.57
N ASP A 69 6.08 1.25 -8.11
CA ASP A 69 5.66 -0.06 -8.60
C ASP A 69 4.17 -0.32 -8.34
N PHE A 70 3.65 0.07 -7.16
CA PHE A 70 2.23 0.00 -6.86
C PHE A 70 1.38 0.94 -7.74
N ILE A 71 1.80 2.20 -7.91
CA ILE A 71 1.10 3.19 -8.73
C ILE A 71 1.03 2.71 -10.19
N SER A 72 2.17 2.33 -10.76
CA SER A 72 2.28 1.91 -12.16
C SER A 72 1.45 0.66 -12.45
N ARG A 73 1.52 -0.37 -11.58
CA ARG A 73 0.76 -1.61 -11.80
C ARG A 73 -0.74 -1.43 -11.75
N ASN A 74 -1.21 -0.51 -10.91
CA ASN A 74 -2.63 -0.30 -10.68
C ASN A 74 -3.20 0.90 -11.48
N ASN A 75 -2.41 1.47 -12.41
CA ASN A 75 -2.79 2.63 -13.23
C ASN A 75 -3.31 3.81 -12.41
N ILE A 76 -2.67 4.06 -11.26
CA ILE A 76 -3.03 5.20 -10.40
C ILE A 76 -2.41 6.45 -11.01
N ASP A 77 -3.23 7.49 -11.18
CA ASP A 77 -2.76 8.78 -11.66
C ASP A 77 -1.79 9.41 -10.64
N LYS A 78 -0.59 9.77 -11.09
CA LYS A 78 0.41 10.44 -10.24
C LYS A 78 -0.10 11.78 -9.69
N ASN A 79 -0.96 12.49 -10.42
CA ASN A 79 -1.55 13.73 -9.95
C ASN A 79 -2.42 13.51 -8.71
N LYS A 80 -3.10 12.36 -8.62
CA LYS A 80 -3.86 11.98 -7.42
C LYS A 80 -2.94 11.82 -6.22
N VAL A 81 -1.80 11.16 -6.40
CA VAL A 81 -0.81 10.96 -5.32
C VAL A 81 -0.23 12.31 -4.86
N LEU A 82 0.12 13.18 -5.81
CA LEU A 82 0.58 14.54 -5.50
C LEU A 82 -0.50 15.36 -4.77
N ASN A 83 -1.76 15.22 -5.17
CA ASN A 83 -2.87 15.86 -4.48
C ASN A 83 -3.01 15.38 -3.03
N ILE A 84 -2.85 14.07 -2.76
CA ILE A 84 -2.85 13.55 -1.38
C ILE A 84 -1.68 14.14 -0.58
N TYR A 85 -0.48 14.20 -1.16
CA TYR A 85 0.69 14.80 -0.52
C TYR A 85 0.42 16.27 -0.12
N ASN A 86 -0.06 17.07 -1.07
CA ASN A 86 -0.38 18.48 -0.84
C ASN A 86 -1.47 18.67 0.21
N ASN A 87 -2.54 17.87 0.15
CA ASN A 87 -3.63 17.92 1.14
C ASN A 87 -3.15 17.49 2.53
N LEU A 88 -2.28 16.49 2.62
CA LEU A 88 -1.70 16.06 3.89
C LEU A 88 -0.95 17.21 4.56
N ILE A 89 -0.10 17.92 3.83
CA ILE A 89 0.65 19.07 4.36
C ILE A 89 -0.29 20.23 4.69
N LEU A 90 -1.26 20.51 3.83
CA LEU A 90 -2.18 21.64 4.02
C LEU A 90 -3.09 21.46 5.24
N HIS A 91 -3.55 20.24 5.49
CA HIS A 91 -4.58 19.96 6.50
C HIS A 91 -4.03 19.33 7.78
N THR A 92 -2.73 19.11 7.90
CA THR A 92 -2.11 18.51 9.08
C THR A 92 -0.81 19.20 9.46
N SER A 93 -0.33 18.96 10.68
CA SER A 93 0.99 19.39 11.13
C SER A 93 2.06 18.31 10.97
N TYR A 94 1.77 17.24 10.23
CA TYR A 94 2.74 16.16 10.03
C TYR A 94 3.96 16.66 9.25
N ARG A 95 5.15 16.25 9.69
CA ARG A 95 6.37 16.41 8.91
C ARG A 95 6.42 15.29 7.88
N VAL A 96 6.38 15.65 6.61
CA VAL A 96 6.36 14.72 5.48
C VAL A 96 7.58 15.01 4.60
N ASN A 97 8.25 13.97 4.12
CA ASN A 97 9.38 14.11 3.19
C ASN A 97 8.88 14.59 1.83
N ASP A 98 9.72 15.36 1.14
CA ASP A 98 9.37 15.89 -0.18
C ASP A 98 9.02 14.78 -1.19
N TYR A 99 7.90 14.97 -1.87
CA TYR A 99 7.40 14.09 -2.91
C TYR A 99 7.48 14.83 -4.26
N GLU A 100 8.64 14.72 -4.91
CA GLU A 100 8.88 15.19 -6.30
C GLU A 100 8.86 14.04 -7.31
#